data_AF-A0A372Q007-F1
#
_entry.id   AF-A0A372Q007-F1
#
_cell.length_a   1.000
_cell.length_b   1.000
_cell.length_c   1.000
_cell.angle_alpha   90.00
_cell.angle_beta   90.00
_cell.angle_gamma   90.00
#
_symmetry.space_group_name_H-M   'P 1'
#
loop_
_entity.id
_entity.type
_entity.pdbx_description
1 polymer ?
#
loop_
_entity_poly.entity_id
_entity_poly.type
_entity_poly.pdbx_seq_one_letter_code
_entity_poly.pdbx_strand_id
1 'polypeptide(L)'
;MWSLPFMLESEQPDGKIIQKRVIVLDSEGIEVPKQDQNWATKLFILCLALSSTFIYNISGIIGKSNIGKLCLMTDLNKFIQEPEEGDFLPRLVILLRDFNYESPVSFKDYFLEKLNDVNPEAVKGIKKFFDDFDVYGLPHPGCKRKMLQHMEDAVTDELDEDFVDEVENAVKSIYSQLPLKYIGSSTMKGSAFVKFLNDIVEHMNKSETSSFLSIPSEYESIIQFVAQEAIKEAVGIYQEQMDHLLNEEVKLPILWDEFTEIHNNCIS
;
A
#
# COMPACT_ATOMS: atom_id res chain seq x y z
N MET A 1 2.97 -9.28 7.44
CA MET A 1 1.92 -9.60 6.45
C MET A 1 0.95 -10.56 7.11
N TRP A 2 -0.34 -10.27 7.03
CA TRP A 2 -1.37 -11.01 7.78
C TRP A 2 -1.82 -12.30 7.08
N SER A 3 -1.77 -12.32 5.74
CA SER A 3 -2.19 -13.46 4.93
C SER A 3 -1.28 -13.66 3.71
N LEU A 4 -1.41 -14.83 3.08
CA LEU A 4 -0.85 -15.05 1.75
C LEU A 4 -1.53 -14.10 0.75
N PRO A 5 -0.79 -13.54 -0.22
CA PRO A 5 -1.38 -12.69 -1.23
C PRO A 5 -2.50 -13.42 -1.98
N PHE A 6 -3.68 -12.81 -2.06
CA PHE A 6 -4.85 -13.39 -2.72
C PHE A 6 -5.27 -12.58 -3.95
N MET A 7 -6.06 -13.21 -4.81
CA MET A 7 -6.55 -12.58 -6.04
C MET A 7 -7.93 -11.99 -5.81
N LEU A 8 -8.17 -10.80 -6.35
CA LEU A 8 -9.46 -10.12 -6.33
C LEU A 8 -9.79 -9.64 -7.74
N GLU A 9 -10.99 -9.95 -8.21
CA GLU A 9 -11.50 -9.41 -9.47
C GLU A 9 -12.09 -8.01 -9.23
N SER A 10 -11.83 -7.10 -10.15
CA SER A 10 -12.32 -5.73 -10.07
C SER A 10 -12.71 -5.25 -11.45
N GLU A 11 -13.97 -4.86 -11.59
CA GLU A 11 -14.47 -4.19 -12.79
C GLU A 11 -13.95 -2.75 -12.82
N GLN A 12 -13.38 -2.37 -13.95
CA GLN A 12 -12.90 -1.02 -14.24
C GLN A 12 -14.03 -0.15 -14.77
N PRO A 13 -13.90 1.20 -14.73
CA PRO A 13 -14.92 2.11 -15.28
C PRO A 13 -15.24 1.89 -16.77
N ASP A 14 -14.33 1.28 -17.52
CA ASP A 14 -14.51 0.91 -18.94
C ASP A 14 -15.16 -0.48 -19.13
N GLY A 15 -15.62 -1.12 -18.05
CA GLY A 15 -16.25 -2.45 -18.04
C GLY A 15 -15.26 -3.61 -18.12
N LYS A 16 -13.94 -3.36 -18.16
CA LYS A 16 -12.95 -4.45 -18.15
C LYS A 16 -12.80 -5.02 -16.75
N ILE A 17 -12.78 -6.35 -16.66
CA ILE A 17 -12.45 -7.05 -15.43
C ILE A 17 -10.93 -7.21 -15.38
N ILE A 18 -10.32 -6.69 -14.32
CA ILE A 18 -8.90 -6.92 -14.03
C ILE A 18 -8.75 -7.78 -12.79
N GLN A 19 -7.70 -8.61 -12.78
CA GLN A 19 -7.31 -9.40 -11.63
C GLN A 19 -6.22 -8.67 -10.85
N LYS A 20 -6.51 -8.35 -9.59
CA LYS A 20 -5.60 -7.68 -8.66
C LYS A 20 -5.02 -8.71 -7.70
N ARG A 21 -3.74 -8.57 -7.35
CA ARG A 21 -3.14 -9.30 -6.24
C ARG A 21 -3.13 -8.40 -5.01
N VAL A 22 -3.81 -8.82 -3.95
CA VAL A 22 -3.97 -8.05 -2.72
C VAL A 22 -3.02 -8.57 -1.66
N ILE A 23 -2.35 -7.64 -0.98
CA ILE A 23 -1.47 -7.90 0.16
C ILE A 23 -2.02 -7.09 1.34
N VAL A 24 -2.23 -7.76 2.47
CA VAL A 24 -2.65 -7.10 3.72
C VAL A 24 -1.43 -6.94 4.62
N LEU A 25 -1.07 -5.69 4.87
CA LEU A 25 0.00 -5.30 5.77
C LEU A 25 -0.63 -4.87 7.09
N ASP A 26 -0.23 -5.55 8.16
CA ASP A 26 -0.53 -5.13 9.53
C ASP A 26 0.71 -4.49 10.13
N SER A 27 0.54 -3.37 10.82
CA SER A 27 1.62 -2.60 11.42
C SER A 27 1.43 -2.49 12.93
N GLU A 28 2.54 -2.38 13.66
CA GLU A 28 2.48 -2.11 15.09
C GLU A 28 1.85 -0.73 15.34
N GLY A 29 1.12 -0.60 16.45
CA GLY A 29 0.53 0.67 16.88
C GLY A 29 1.57 1.78 16.97
N ILE A 30 1.26 2.92 16.35
CA ILE A 30 2.15 4.10 16.25
C ILE A 30 2.13 4.93 17.55
N GLU A 31 1.18 4.66 18.45
CA GLU A 31 0.95 5.37 19.70
C GLU A 31 1.29 4.50 20.93
N VAL A 32 2.53 4.00 21.03
CA VAL A 32 2.97 3.31 22.25
C VAL A 32 3.66 4.33 23.19
N PRO A 33 3.21 4.49 24.46
CA PRO A 33 3.67 5.56 25.37
C PRO A 33 5.17 5.66 25.67
N LYS A 34 5.97 4.66 25.27
CA LYS A 34 7.43 4.60 25.47
C LYS A 34 8.22 4.50 24.16
N GLN A 35 7.56 4.67 23.03
CA GLN A 35 8.16 4.45 21.72
C GLN A 35 8.94 5.67 21.26
N ASP A 36 10.05 5.41 20.57
CA ASP A 36 10.84 6.46 19.94
C ASP A 36 9.99 7.19 18.89
N GLN A 37 9.89 8.51 19.01
CA GLN A 37 9.14 9.37 18.10
C GLN A 37 9.66 9.30 16.67
N ASN A 38 10.98 9.09 16.49
CA ASN A 38 11.58 8.92 15.17
C ASN A 38 11.17 7.57 14.58
N TRP A 39 11.20 6.50 15.37
CA TRP A 39 10.75 5.18 14.94
C TRP A 39 9.28 5.20 14.51
N ALA A 40 8.40 5.82 15.31
CA ALA A 40 6.97 5.90 15.01
C ALA A 40 6.70 6.70 13.73
N THR A 41 7.49 7.76 13.51
CA THR A 41 7.43 8.58 12.30
C THR A 41 7.90 7.80 11.07
N LYS A 42 9.00 7.06 11.16
CA LYS A 42 9.47 6.18 10.08
C LYS A 42 8.45 5.09 9.75
N LEU A 43 7.88 4.42 10.76
CA LEU A 43 6.87 3.40 10.53
C LEU A 43 5.63 3.98 9.84
N PHE A 44 5.19 5.18 10.23
CA PHE A 44 4.09 5.86 9.57
C PHE A 44 4.38 6.15 8.09
N ILE A 45 5.56 6.71 7.79
CA ILE A 45 6.00 7.01 6.41
C ILE A 45 6.13 5.72 5.60
N LEU A 46 6.64 4.65 6.20
CA LEU A 46 6.78 3.35 5.57
C LEU A 46 5.40 2.80 5.17
N CYS A 47 4.43 2.84 6.10
CA CYS A 47 3.07 2.37 5.82
C CYS A 47 2.42 3.20 4.72
N LEU A 48 2.57 4.53 4.73
CA LEU A 48 2.05 5.40 3.68
C LEU A 48 2.68 5.08 2.31
N ALA A 49 4.01 5.00 2.25
CA ALA A 49 4.73 4.79 1.00
C ALA A 49 4.44 3.43 0.37
N LEU A 50 4.29 2.37 1.18
CA LEU A 50 4.04 1.02 0.68
C LEU A 50 2.58 0.80 0.24
N SER A 51 1.64 1.44 0.92
CA SER A 51 0.21 1.16 0.74
C SER A 51 -0.32 1.74 -0.57
N SER A 52 -1.31 1.08 -1.17
CA SER A 52 -2.23 1.72 -2.13
C SER A 52 -3.54 2.16 -1.45
N THR A 53 -3.92 1.51 -0.35
CA THR A 53 -4.95 1.96 0.58
C THR A 53 -4.37 1.93 1.99
N PHE A 54 -4.40 3.06 2.68
CA PHE A 54 -3.91 3.22 4.03
C PHE A 54 -5.08 3.40 4.98
N ILE A 55 -5.26 2.41 5.87
CA ILE A 55 -6.33 2.41 6.86
C ILE A 55 -5.77 2.95 8.17
N TYR A 56 -6.21 4.14 8.57
CA TYR A 56 -5.86 4.75 9.85
C TYR A 56 -6.94 4.47 10.88
N ASN A 57 -6.58 3.66 11.88
CA ASN A 57 -7.51 3.16 12.88
C ASN A 57 -7.45 3.98 14.18
N ILE A 58 -8.56 4.61 14.55
CA ILE A 58 -8.70 5.51 15.71
C ILE A 58 -9.68 4.88 16.69
N SER A 59 -9.34 4.85 17.99
CA SER A 59 -10.27 4.37 19.02
C SER A 59 -11.02 5.54 19.66
N GLY A 60 -12.34 5.40 19.76
CA GLY A 60 -13.23 6.30 20.47
C GLY A 60 -13.43 7.66 19.80
N ILE A 61 -13.75 8.66 20.62
CA ILE A 61 -14.07 10.03 20.18
C ILE A 61 -12.79 10.76 19.81
N ILE A 62 -12.74 11.35 18.62
CA ILE A 62 -11.64 12.18 18.14
C ILE A 62 -11.32 13.28 19.15
N GLY A 63 -10.11 13.24 19.70
CA GLY A 63 -9.59 14.08 20.76
C GLY A 63 -8.06 14.22 20.68
N LYS A 64 -7.47 15.09 21.51
CA LYS A 64 -6.03 15.41 21.42
C LYS A 64 -5.12 14.18 21.59
N SER A 65 -5.60 13.17 22.30
CA SER A 65 -4.83 11.97 22.66
C SER A 65 -4.92 10.82 21.66
N ASN A 66 -5.79 10.87 20.65
CA ASN A 66 -6.02 9.75 19.71
C ASN A 66 -6.02 10.15 18.23
N ILE A 67 -5.80 11.43 17.91
CA ILE A 67 -5.51 11.89 16.54
C ILE A 67 -4.10 11.47 16.09
N GLY A 68 -3.23 11.10 17.05
CA GLY A 68 -1.91 10.55 16.81
C GLY A 68 -1.07 11.27 15.80
N LYS A 69 -0.55 10.49 14.85
CA LYS A 69 0.33 10.97 13.79
C LYS A 69 -0.43 11.51 12.58
N LEU A 70 -1.76 11.65 12.61
CA LEU A 70 -2.47 12.42 11.57
C LEU A 70 -1.94 13.85 11.46
N CYS A 71 -1.39 14.40 12.55
CA CYS A 71 -0.70 15.69 12.53
C CYS A 71 0.52 15.70 11.60
N LEU A 72 1.17 14.57 11.33
CA LEU A 72 2.27 14.49 10.37
C LEU A 72 1.79 14.74 8.94
N MET A 73 0.50 14.54 8.65
CA MET A 73 -0.05 14.82 7.33
C MET A 73 0.05 16.30 6.96
N THR A 74 0.15 17.23 7.92
CA THR A 74 0.35 18.66 7.58
C THR A 74 1.71 18.95 6.99
N ASP A 75 2.70 18.17 7.44
CA ASP A 75 4.12 18.38 7.20
C ASP A 75 4.71 17.25 6.36
N LEU A 76 3.88 16.54 5.60
CA LEU A 76 4.29 15.35 4.87
C LEU A 76 5.50 15.63 3.95
N ASN A 77 5.56 16.83 3.36
CA ASN A 77 6.64 17.24 2.46
C ASN A 77 8.00 17.43 3.16
N LYS A 78 8.02 17.50 4.50
CA LYS A 78 9.26 17.46 5.30
C LYS A 78 9.82 16.04 5.38
N PHE A 79 8.99 15.04 5.14
CA PHE A 79 9.31 13.62 5.29
C PHE A 79 9.33 12.86 3.98
N ILE A 80 8.57 13.30 2.98
CA ILE A 80 8.45 12.63 1.69
C ILE A 80 8.64 13.66 0.59
N GLN A 81 9.58 13.39 -0.32
CA GLN A 81 9.64 14.08 -1.59
C GLN A 81 8.68 13.41 -2.57
N GLU A 82 7.71 14.19 -3.03
CA GLU A 82 6.71 13.79 -4.01
C GLU A 82 7.36 13.58 -5.39
N PRO A 83 6.88 12.62 -6.20
CA PRO A 83 7.26 12.50 -7.60
C PRO A 83 6.66 13.61 -8.46
N GLU A 84 7.34 13.95 -9.55
CA GLU A 84 6.85 14.94 -10.53
C GLU A 84 5.60 14.45 -11.28
N GLU A 85 5.51 13.14 -11.49
CA GLU A 85 4.40 12.49 -12.19
C GLU A 85 3.84 11.31 -11.38
N GLY A 86 2.52 11.24 -11.32
CA GLY A 86 1.75 10.14 -10.70
C GLY A 86 1.51 10.31 -9.21
N ASP A 87 0.35 9.85 -8.75
CA ASP A 87 0.00 9.87 -7.33
C ASP A 87 0.77 8.78 -6.57
N PHE A 88 1.56 9.19 -5.58
CA PHE A 88 2.26 8.26 -4.69
C PHE A 88 1.47 7.94 -3.42
N LEU A 89 0.53 8.82 -3.06
CA LEU A 89 -0.26 8.71 -1.85
C LEU A 89 -1.32 7.62 -1.97
N PRO A 90 -1.53 6.83 -0.90
CA PRO A 90 -2.58 5.84 -0.88
C PRO A 90 -3.96 6.51 -0.77
N ARG A 91 -5.01 5.79 -1.17
CA ARG A 91 -6.36 6.09 -0.68
C ARG A 91 -6.36 6.04 0.84
N LEU A 92 -6.83 7.09 1.49
CA LEU A 92 -6.95 7.13 2.94
C LEU A 92 -8.32 6.61 3.37
N VAL A 93 -8.34 5.74 4.38
CA VAL A 93 -9.55 5.28 5.05
C VAL A 93 -9.38 5.48 6.54
N ILE A 94 -10.30 6.21 7.18
CA ILE A 94 -10.32 6.38 8.63
C ILE A 94 -11.34 5.40 9.21
N LEU A 95 -10.90 4.57 10.15
CA LEU A 95 -11.80 3.74 10.95
C LEU A 95 -11.92 4.32 12.35
N LEU A 96 -13.13 4.69 12.75
CA LEU A 96 -13.46 5.15 14.10
C LEU A 96 -14.03 3.95 14.88
N ARG A 97 -13.22 3.29 15.71
CA ARG A 97 -13.67 2.17 16.54
C ARG A 97 -14.42 2.64 17.78
N ASP A 98 -15.29 1.78 18.27
CA ASP A 98 -16.10 2.00 19.46
C ASP A 98 -16.97 3.28 19.33
N PHE A 99 -17.46 3.54 18.12
CA PHE A 99 -18.31 4.68 17.81
C PHE A 99 -19.74 4.42 18.30
N ASN A 100 -20.04 4.90 19.52
CA ASN A 100 -21.32 4.63 20.20
C ASN A 100 -22.32 5.81 20.13
N TYR A 101 -22.18 6.69 19.14
CA TYR A 101 -23.12 7.80 18.90
C TYR A 101 -24.08 7.46 17.76
N GLU A 102 -25.17 8.23 17.64
CA GLU A 102 -26.02 8.16 16.47
C GLU A 102 -25.19 8.41 15.20
N SER A 103 -25.37 7.56 14.18
CA SER A 103 -24.65 7.66 12.91
C SER A 103 -24.91 9.04 12.28
N PRO A 104 -23.86 9.84 12.02
CA PRO A 104 -24.01 11.12 11.37
C PRO A 104 -24.47 10.92 9.93
N VAL A 105 -25.04 11.97 9.33
CA VAL A 105 -25.37 11.98 7.89
C VAL A 105 -24.12 11.72 7.04
N SER A 106 -22.97 12.17 7.50
CA SER A 106 -21.67 11.99 6.84
C SER A 106 -20.59 11.81 7.90
N PHE A 107 -20.00 10.61 7.95
CA PHE A 107 -18.86 10.33 8.83
C PHE A 107 -17.63 11.16 8.46
N LYS A 108 -17.44 11.47 7.17
CA LYS A 108 -16.35 12.32 6.68
C LYS A 108 -16.45 13.73 7.24
N ASP A 109 -17.64 14.34 7.18
CA ASP A 109 -17.87 15.68 7.72
C ASP A 109 -17.76 15.70 9.24
N TYR A 110 -18.34 14.71 9.92
CA TYR A 110 -18.19 14.54 11.36
C TYR A 110 -16.72 14.46 11.77
N PHE A 111 -15.93 13.63 11.09
CA PHE A 111 -14.50 13.47 11.37
C PHE A 111 -13.74 14.78 11.17
N LEU A 112 -13.98 15.48 10.06
CA LEU A 112 -13.31 16.75 9.76
C LEU A 112 -13.70 17.84 10.76
N GLU A 113 -14.97 17.91 11.18
CA GLU A 113 -15.44 18.85 12.21
C GLU A 113 -14.72 18.60 13.54
N LYS A 114 -14.74 17.35 14.03
CA LYS A 114 -14.12 17.01 15.31
C LYS A 114 -12.60 17.13 15.27
N LEU A 115 -11.98 16.80 14.14
CA LEU A 115 -10.55 17.04 13.95
C LEU A 115 -10.25 18.53 13.93
N ASN A 116 -11.11 19.37 13.35
CA ASN A 116 -10.92 20.82 13.33
C ASN A 116 -10.99 21.43 14.73
N ASP A 117 -11.90 20.95 15.59
CA ASP A 117 -12.01 21.41 16.98
C ASP A 117 -10.71 21.16 17.78
N VAL A 118 -9.94 20.15 17.39
CA VAL A 118 -8.78 19.68 18.13
C VAL A 118 -7.46 20.12 17.50
N ASN A 119 -7.35 20.02 16.18
CA ASN A 119 -6.19 20.37 15.38
C ASN A 119 -6.61 20.86 13.97
N PRO A 120 -6.90 22.17 13.81
CA PRO A 120 -7.25 22.77 12.52
C PRO A 120 -6.19 22.59 11.43
N GLU A 121 -4.90 22.53 11.81
CA GLU A 121 -3.83 22.34 10.84
C GLU A 121 -3.87 20.93 10.25
N ALA A 122 -4.14 19.90 11.06
CA ALA A 122 -4.30 18.52 10.58
C ALA A 122 -5.41 18.41 9.51
N VAL A 123 -6.51 19.14 9.69
CA VAL A 123 -7.59 19.22 8.68
C VAL A 123 -7.08 19.80 7.37
N LYS A 124 -6.28 20.87 7.42
CA LYS A 124 -5.67 21.45 6.20
C LYS A 124 -4.71 20.47 5.53
N GLY A 125 -3.92 19.74 6.31
CA GLY A 125 -3.03 18.69 5.81
C GLY A 125 -3.79 17.58 5.09
N ILE A 126 -4.81 17.01 5.74
CA ILE A 126 -5.64 15.96 5.14
C ILE A 126 -6.28 16.45 3.85
N LYS A 127 -6.93 17.63 3.87
CA LYS A 127 -7.55 18.21 2.67
C LYS A 127 -6.57 18.57 1.57
N LYS A 128 -5.28 18.75 1.89
CA LYS A 128 -4.24 19.05 0.91
C LYS A 128 -3.74 17.78 0.22
N PHE A 129 -3.60 16.69 0.97
CA PHE A 129 -2.96 15.46 0.49
C PHE A 129 -3.94 14.36 0.12
N PHE A 130 -5.17 14.42 0.62
CA PHE A 130 -6.20 13.41 0.43
C PHE A 130 -7.52 14.10 0.05
N ASP A 131 -7.64 14.45 -1.23
CA ASP A 131 -8.84 15.10 -1.79
C ASP A 131 -10.09 14.23 -1.61
N ASP A 132 -9.92 12.91 -1.74
CA ASP A 132 -10.97 11.93 -1.46
C ASP A 132 -10.49 10.82 -0.52
N PHE A 133 -11.22 10.64 0.58
CA PHE A 133 -10.94 9.67 1.64
C PHE A 133 -12.26 9.27 2.31
N ASP A 134 -12.27 8.06 2.85
CA ASP A 134 -13.45 7.48 3.47
C ASP A 134 -13.33 7.48 5.00
N VAL A 135 -14.47 7.55 5.67
CA VAL A 135 -14.55 7.42 7.12
C VAL A 135 -15.68 6.47 7.46
N TYR A 136 -15.38 5.46 8.28
CA TYR A 136 -16.37 4.51 8.78
C TYR A 136 -16.37 4.53 10.31
N GLY A 137 -17.56 4.64 10.91
CA GLY A 137 -17.75 4.45 12.34
C GLY A 137 -18.14 3.01 12.63
N LEU A 138 -17.34 2.31 13.42
CA LEU A 138 -17.61 0.95 13.84
C LEU A 138 -18.07 0.99 15.30
N PRO A 139 -19.28 0.49 15.63
CA PRO A 139 -19.76 0.48 17.01
C PRO A 139 -18.90 -0.47 17.88
N HIS A 140 -19.13 -0.46 19.19
CA HIS A 140 -18.46 -1.42 20.06
C HIS A 140 -18.96 -2.86 19.76
N PRO A 141 -18.10 -3.90 19.77
CA PRO A 141 -18.49 -5.29 19.45
C PRO A 141 -19.54 -5.97 20.36
N GLY A 142 -20.16 -5.25 21.30
CA GLY A 142 -21.14 -5.77 22.26
C GLY A 142 -20.62 -6.75 23.33
N CYS A 143 -19.40 -7.26 23.20
CA CYS A 143 -18.89 -8.34 24.06
C CYS A 143 -18.19 -7.86 25.34
N LYS A 144 -18.11 -8.73 26.35
CA LYS A 144 -17.47 -8.42 27.64
C LYS A 144 -15.95 -8.34 27.49
N ARG A 145 -15.28 -7.59 28.39
CA ARG A 145 -13.81 -7.43 28.44
C ARG A 145 -13.01 -8.72 28.26
N LYS A 146 -13.44 -9.83 28.84
CA LYS A 146 -12.75 -11.12 28.70
C LYS A 146 -12.77 -11.63 27.25
N MET A 147 -13.89 -11.45 26.55
CA MET A 147 -14.03 -11.81 25.14
C MET A 147 -13.25 -10.85 24.25
N LEU A 148 -13.23 -9.54 24.56
CA LEU A 148 -12.43 -8.55 23.85
C LEU A 148 -10.92 -8.87 23.85
N GLN A 149 -10.43 -9.63 24.83
CA GLN A 149 -9.03 -10.07 24.92
C GLN A 149 -8.73 -11.33 24.09
N HIS A 150 -9.77 -12.01 23.61
CA HIS A 150 -9.72 -13.28 22.87
C HIS A 150 -10.68 -13.20 21.67
N MET A 151 -10.67 -12.07 20.95
CA MET A 151 -11.56 -11.84 19.82
C MET A 151 -11.32 -12.84 18.67
N GLU A 152 -10.12 -13.43 18.60
CA GLU A 152 -9.80 -14.53 17.71
C GLU A 152 -10.65 -15.79 17.94
N ASP A 153 -11.16 -15.98 19.15
CA ASP A 153 -12.00 -17.10 19.55
C ASP A 153 -13.50 -16.75 19.52
N ALA A 154 -13.85 -15.48 19.30
CA ALA A 154 -15.23 -15.02 19.32
C ALA A 154 -16.01 -15.54 18.11
N VAL A 155 -17.19 -16.11 18.36
CA VAL A 155 -18.12 -16.49 17.29
C VAL A 155 -18.92 -15.25 16.88
N THR A 156 -19.14 -15.06 15.57
CA THR A 156 -19.86 -13.90 15.03
C THR A 156 -21.23 -13.69 15.68
N ASP A 157 -21.96 -14.76 15.97
CA ASP A 157 -23.28 -14.73 16.63
C ASP A 157 -23.25 -14.20 18.08
N GLU A 158 -22.06 -14.11 18.70
CA GLU A 158 -21.87 -13.54 20.04
C GLU A 158 -21.54 -12.04 20.02
N LEU A 159 -21.39 -11.46 18.83
CA LEU A 159 -21.13 -10.04 18.64
C LEU A 159 -22.44 -9.28 18.42
N ASP A 160 -22.38 -7.97 18.63
CA ASP A 160 -23.49 -7.09 18.32
C ASP A 160 -23.81 -7.09 16.81
N GLU A 161 -25.09 -7.19 16.44
CA GLU A 161 -25.53 -7.28 15.05
C GLU A 161 -25.15 -6.00 14.27
N ASP A 162 -25.34 -4.83 14.87
CA ASP A 162 -24.97 -3.56 14.25
C ASP A 162 -23.45 -3.49 14.03
N PHE A 163 -22.65 -4.05 14.94
CA PHE A 163 -21.21 -4.16 14.75
C PHE A 163 -20.83 -5.04 13.57
N VAL A 164 -21.44 -6.22 13.46
CA VAL A 164 -21.16 -7.15 12.37
C VAL A 164 -21.52 -6.52 11.03
N ASP A 165 -22.70 -5.90 10.94
CA ASP A 165 -23.20 -5.27 9.72
C ASP A 165 -22.32 -4.10 9.27
N GLU A 166 -21.96 -3.18 10.19
CA GLU A 166 -21.11 -2.03 9.87
C GLU A 166 -19.69 -2.45 9.47
N VAL A 167 -19.12 -3.46 10.14
CA VAL A 167 -17.82 -4.02 9.75
C VAL A 167 -17.90 -4.66 8.37
N GLU A 168 -18.92 -5.47 8.10
CA GLU A 168 -19.06 -6.14 6.80
C GLU A 168 -19.24 -5.12 5.66
N ASN A 169 -20.05 -4.08 5.89
CA ASN A 169 -20.26 -2.98 4.95
C ASN A 169 -18.96 -2.20 4.68
N ALA A 170 -18.23 -1.84 5.73
CA ALA A 170 -16.95 -1.15 5.59
C ALA A 170 -15.94 -2.01 4.82
N VAL A 171 -15.80 -3.29 5.18
CA VAL A 171 -14.90 -4.23 4.52
C VAL A 171 -15.24 -4.39 3.04
N LYS A 172 -16.51 -4.67 2.70
CA LYS A 172 -16.98 -4.79 1.31
C LYS A 172 -16.68 -3.51 0.51
N SER A 173 -16.99 -2.34 1.09
CA SER A 173 -16.77 -1.05 0.46
C SER A 173 -15.27 -0.79 0.20
N ILE A 174 -14.41 -1.05 1.18
CA ILE A 174 -12.95 -0.90 1.04
C ILE A 174 -12.43 -1.81 -0.08
N TYR A 175 -12.80 -3.10 -0.07
CA TYR A 175 -12.34 -4.08 -1.07
C TYR A 175 -12.79 -3.74 -2.49
N SER A 176 -14.01 -3.24 -2.67
CA SER A 176 -14.55 -2.87 -3.98
C SER A 176 -13.77 -1.73 -4.67
N GLN A 177 -13.07 -0.91 -3.88
CA GLN A 177 -12.41 0.32 -4.31
C GLN A 177 -10.89 0.27 -4.11
N LEU A 178 -10.28 -0.91 -4.00
CA LEU A 178 -8.82 -1.02 -3.84
C LEU A 178 -8.09 -0.51 -5.10
N PRO A 179 -7.30 0.56 -5.00
CA PRO A 179 -6.49 1.04 -6.11
C PRO A 179 -5.26 0.16 -6.31
N LEU A 180 -4.77 0.12 -7.54
CA LEU A 180 -3.48 -0.48 -7.85
C LEU A 180 -2.35 0.39 -7.26
N LYS A 181 -1.24 -0.23 -6.89
CA LYS A 181 -0.01 0.51 -6.57
C LYS A 181 0.73 0.82 -7.87
N TYR A 182 1.20 2.05 -8.02
CA TYR A 182 1.89 2.52 -9.22
C TYR A 182 3.35 2.90 -8.92
N ILE A 183 4.18 2.86 -9.96
CA ILE A 183 5.51 3.47 -10.06
C ILE A 183 5.43 4.40 -11.26
N GLY A 184 5.43 5.71 -11.03
CA GLY A 184 5.07 6.69 -12.06
C GLY A 184 3.73 6.34 -12.69
N SER A 185 3.72 6.07 -14.00
CA SER A 185 2.52 5.71 -14.77
C SER A 185 2.25 4.20 -14.90
N SER A 186 3.13 3.35 -14.35
CA SER A 186 3.05 1.89 -14.53
C SER A 186 2.61 1.17 -13.26
N THR A 187 1.78 0.13 -13.40
CA THR A 187 1.33 -0.69 -12.27
C THR A 187 2.50 -1.50 -11.70
N MET A 188 2.69 -1.43 -10.38
CA MET A 188 3.76 -2.12 -9.68
C MET A 188 3.48 -3.64 -9.64
N LYS A 189 4.41 -4.43 -10.19
CA LYS A 189 4.39 -5.90 -10.10
C LYS A 189 4.95 -6.39 -8.76
N GLY A 190 4.71 -7.65 -8.42
CA GLY A 190 5.15 -8.24 -7.15
C GLY A 190 6.67 -8.17 -6.91
N SER A 191 7.50 -8.49 -7.92
CA SER A 191 8.95 -8.38 -7.80
C SER A 191 9.42 -6.95 -7.57
N ALA A 192 8.84 -5.99 -8.30
CA ALA A 192 9.07 -4.56 -8.12
C ALA A 192 8.66 -4.09 -6.71
N PHE A 193 7.52 -4.55 -6.19
CA PHE A 193 7.07 -4.26 -4.83
C PHE A 193 8.03 -4.78 -3.77
N VAL A 194 8.55 -6.01 -3.92
CA VAL A 194 9.55 -6.58 -2.99
C VAL A 194 10.84 -5.76 -3.01
N LYS A 195 11.31 -5.36 -4.20
CA LYS A 195 12.48 -4.46 -4.32
C LYS A 195 12.23 -3.13 -3.61
N PHE A 196 11.09 -2.50 -3.87
CA PHE A 196 10.69 -1.23 -3.24
C PHE A 196 10.64 -1.34 -1.71
N LEU A 197 10.02 -2.40 -1.18
CA LEU A 197 9.95 -2.65 0.24
C LEU A 197 11.35 -2.75 0.87
N ASN A 198 12.24 -3.53 0.26
CA ASN A 198 13.61 -3.68 0.74
C ASN A 198 14.36 -2.36 0.71
N ASP A 199 14.27 -1.61 -0.38
CA ASP A 199 14.97 -0.32 -0.54
C ASP A 199 14.52 0.70 0.51
N ILE A 200 13.21 0.85 0.71
CA ILE A 200 12.69 1.79 1.72
C ILE A 200 13.15 1.37 3.12
N VAL A 201 13.05 0.08 3.46
CA VAL A 201 13.46 -0.41 4.79
C VAL A 201 14.95 -0.20 5.01
N GLU A 202 15.80 -0.51 4.02
CA GLU A 202 17.23 -0.25 4.09
C GLU A 202 17.52 1.25 4.24
N HIS A 203 16.86 2.10 3.44
CA HIS A 203 17.01 3.55 3.49
C HIS A 203 16.63 4.12 4.87
N MET A 204 15.48 3.72 5.40
CA MET A 204 15.01 4.15 6.72
C MET A 204 15.90 3.68 7.87
N ASN A 205 16.63 2.58 7.69
CA ASN A 205 17.56 2.05 8.68
C ASN A 205 18.98 2.66 8.58
N LYS A 206 19.35 3.29 7.45
CA LYS A 206 20.68 3.92 7.27
C LYS A 206 20.93 5.12 8.18
N SER A 207 19.89 5.85 8.56
CA SER A 207 20.02 7.04 9.42
C SER A 207 19.12 6.88 10.63
N GLU A 208 19.67 7.00 11.84
CA GLU A 208 18.85 6.98 13.07
C GLU A 208 17.97 8.23 13.19
N THR A 209 18.39 9.34 12.60
CA THR A 209 17.77 10.67 12.81
C THR A 209 16.91 11.14 11.65
N SER A 210 17.21 10.73 10.41
CA SER A 210 16.42 11.11 9.24
C SER A 210 15.26 10.13 9.03
N SER A 211 14.07 10.70 8.87
CA SER A 211 12.88 9.97 8.40
C SER A 211 12.53 10.32 6.96
N PHE A 212 13.40 11.06 6.26
CA PHE A 212 13.13 11.56 4.92
C PHE A 212 13.24 10.46 3.87
N LEU A 213 12.23 10.34 3.01
CA LEU A 213 12.13 9.39 1.91
C LEU A 213 11.93 10.12 0.58
N SER A 214 12.72 9.77 -0.43
CA SER A 214 12.55 10.30 -1.79
C SER A 214 11.87 9.28 -2.68
N ILE A 215 10.56 9.45 -2.92
CA ILE A 215 9.80 8.54 -3.80
C ILE A 215 10.41 8.48 -5.21
N PRO A 216 10.85 9.59 -5.84
CA PRO A 216 11.53 9.54 -7.14
C PRO A 216 12.77 8.64 -7.14
N SER A 217 13.60 8.75 -6.10
CA SER A 217 14.84 7.96 -6.02
C SER A 217 14.54 6.48 -5.85
N GLU A 218 13.51 6.14 -5.06
CA GLU A 218 13.08 4.75 -4.93
C GLU A 218 12.49 4.22 -6.25
N TYR A 219 11.72 5.03 -6.97
CA TYR A 219 11.19 4.64 -8.29
C TYR A 219 12.31 4.39 -9.31
N GLU A 220 13.35 5.25 -9.33
CA GLU A 220 14.51 5.05 -10.19
C GLU A 220 15.24 3.72 -9.88
N SER A 221 15.44 3.43 -8.60
CA SER A 221 16.02 2.16 -8.14
C SER A 221 15.24 0.94 -8.66
N ILE A 222 13.90 1.00 -8.62
CA ILE A 222 13.05 -0.08 -9.12
C ILE A 222 13.10 -0.18 -10.65
N ILE A 223 13.08 0.96 -11.36
CA ILE A 223 13.13 0.97 -12.83
C ILE A 223 14.44 0.32 -13.30
N GLN A 224 15.56 0.65 -12.67
CA GLN A 224 16.86 0.03 -12.96
C GLN A 224 16.84 -1.47 -12.70
N PHE A 225 16.28 -1.89 -11.55
CA PHE A 225 16.14 -3.31 -11.22
C PHE A 225 15.29 -4.08 -12.24
N VAL A 226 14.12 -3.56 -12.59
CA VAL A 226 13.22 -4.21 -13.57
C VAL A 226 13.88 -4.29 -14.95
N ALA A 227 14.58 -3.22 -15.38
CA ALA A 227 15.30 -3.21 -16.65
C ALA A 227 16.43 -4.25 -16.67
N GLN A 228 17.19 -4.38 -15.58
CA GLN A 228 18.27 -5.38 -15.48
C GLN A 228 17.73 -6.81 -15.54
N GLU A 229 16.65 -7.11 -14.82
CA GLU A 229 16.03 -8.44 -14.84
C GLU A 229 15.47 -8.76 -16.24
N ALA A 230 14.84 -7.80 -16.91
CA ALA A 230 14.34 -7.97 -18.26
C ALA A 230 15.46 -8.20 -19.28
N ILE A 231 16.57 -7.47 -19.19
CA ILE A 231 17.75 -7.69 -20.04
C ILE A 231 18.33 -9.08 -19.81
N LYS A 232 18.45 -9.50 -18.55
CA LYS A 232 18.97 -10.83 -18.19
C LYS A 232 18.10 -11.95 -18.75
N GLU A 233 16.77 -11.80 -18.64
CA GLU A 233 15.81 -12.75 -19.21
C GLU A 233 15.92 -12.80 -20.74
N ALA A 234 15.95 -11.64 -21.41
CA ALA A 234 16.07 -11.57 -22.87
C ALA A 234 17.39 -12.19 -23.38
N VAL A 235 18.50 -11.95 -22.69
CA VAL A 235 19.80 -12.58 -23.00
C VAL A 235 19.74 -14.10 -22.82
N GLY A 236 19.08 -14.57 -21.77
CA GLY A 236 18.88 -16.00 -21.53
C GLY A 236 18.09 -16.67 -22.65
N ILE A 237 16.97 -16.06 -23.07
CA ILE A 237 16.15 -16.56 -24.19
C ILE A 237 16.97 -16.62 -25.48
N TYR A 238 17.71 -15.54 -25.79
CA TYR A 238 18.58 -15.50 -26.97
C TYR A 238 19.64 -16.62 -26.93
N GLN A 239 20.29 -16.83 -25.78
CA GLN A 239 21.30 -17.88 -25.62
C GLN A 239 20.70 -19.28 -25.80
N GLU A 240 19.55 -19.55 -25.18
CA GLU A 240 18.85 -20.84 -25.32
C GLU A 240 18.45 -21.13 -26.77
N GLN A 241 17.94 -20.13 -27.49
CA GLN A 241 17.58 -20.28 -28.91
C GLN A 241 18.80 -20.51 -29.79
N MET A 242 19.86 -19.72 -29.60
CA MET A 242 21.11 -19.89 -30.35
C MET A 242 21.73 -21.26 -30.09
N ASP A 243 21.78 -21.71 -28.83
CA ASP A 243 22.34 -23.01 -28.47
C ASP A 243 21.52 -24.16 -29.03
N HIS A 244 20.18 -24.07 -29.02
CA HIS A 244 19.31 -25.07 -29.63
C HIS A 244 19.58 -25.18 -31.15
N LEU A 245 19.56 -24.06 -31.87
CA LEU A 245 19.75 -24.06 -33.33
C LEU A 245 21.15 -24.54 -33.72
N LEU A 246 22.20 -24.07 -33.02
CA LEU A 246 23.58 -24.44 -33.33
C LEU A 246 23.94 -25.88 -32.98
N ASN A 247 23.28 -26.48 -31.98
CA ASN A 247 23.58 -27.84 -31.55
C ASN A 247 22.68 -28.91 -32.20
N GLU A 248 21.41 -28.58 -32.47
CA GLU A 248 20.42 -29.57 -32.91
C GLU A 248 20.05 -29.45 -34.39
N GLU A 249 20.02 -28.23 -34.94
CA GLU A 249 19.53 -27.99 -36.30
C GLU A 249 20.64 -27.77 -37.34
N VAL A 250 21.79 -27.25 -36.91
CA VAL A 250 22.88 -26.91 -37.83
C VAL A 250 24.15 -27.68 -37.52
N LYS A 251 24.87 -28.09 -38.57
CA LYS A 251 26.10 -28.88 -38.45
C LYS A 251 27.32 -27.97 -38.57
N LEU A 252 28.03 -27.76 -37.47
CA LEU A 252 29.26 -26.97 -37.47
C LEU A 252 30.39 -27.66 -38.26
N PRO A 253 31.26 -26.90 -38.97
CA PRO A 253 31.26 -25.44 -39.10
C PRO A 253 30.23 -24.92 -40.12
N ILE A 254 29.69 -23.72 -39.86
CA ILE A 254 28.64 -23.07 -40.68
C ILE A 254 29.16 -21.83 -41.40
N LEU A 255 28.46 -21.40 -42.46
CA LEU A 255 28.80 -20.15 -43.16
C LEU A 255 28.40 -18.93 -42.33
N TRP A 256 29.15 -17.84 -42.50
CA TRP A 256 28.92 -16.60 -41.74
C TRP A 256 27.56 -15.97 -42.05
N ASP A 257 27.12 -16.01 -43.31
CA ASP A 257 25.82 -15.46 -43.71
C ASP A 257 24.66 -16.25 -43.09
N GLU A 258 24.78 -17.58 -43.04
CA GLU A 258 23.81 -18.49 -42.42
C GLU A 258 23.78 -18.29 -40.89
N PHE A 259 24.94 -18.13 -40.24
CA PHE A 259 25.01 -17.74 -38.83
C PHE A 259 24.33 -16.39 -38.57
N THR A 260 24.53 -15.42 -39.45
CA THR A 260 23.97 -14.07 -39.30
C THR A 260 22.45 -14.09 -39.42
N GLU A 261 21.90 -14.91 -40.32
CA GLU A 261 20.45 -15.11 -40.44
C GLU A 261 19.85 -15.71 -39.16
N ILE A 262 20.50 -16.74 -38.62
CA ILE A 262 20.10 -17.37 -37.35
C ILE A 262 20.16 -16.36 -36.19
N HIS A 263 21.26 -15.62 -36.07
CA HIS A 263 21.44 -14.57 -35.07
C HIS A 263 20.32 -13.52 -35.13
N ASN A 264 20.02 -13.03 -36.32
CA ASN A 264 18.99 -12.01 -36.52
C ASN A 264 17.57 -12.52 -36.18
N ASN A 265 17.30 -13.81 -36.39
CA ASN A 265 16.04 -14.42 -35.99
C ASN A 265 15.94 -14.63 -34.47
N CYS A 266 17.05 -14.87 -33.78
CA CYS A 266 17.06 -15.05 -32.32
C CYS A 266 17.01 -13.72 -31.55
N ILE A 267 17.46 -12.63 -32.16
CA ILE A 267 17.49 -11.30 -31.51
C ILE A 267 16.19 -10.50 -31.71
N SER A 268 15.32 -10.91 -32.63
CA SER A 268 14.04 -10.27 -32.95
C SER A 268 12.93 -10.68 -31.99
#